data_AF-A0A1R3TN15-F1
#
_entry.id   AF-A0A1R3TN15-F1
#
_cell.length_a   1.000
_cell.length_b   1.000
_cell.length_c   1.000
_cell.angle_alpha   90.00
_cell.angle_beta   90.00
_cell.angle_gamma   90.00
#
_symmetry.space_group_name_H-M   'P 1'
#
loop_
_entity.id
_entity.type
_entity.pdbx_description
1 polymer ?
#
loop_
_entity_poly.entity_id
_entity_poly.type
_entity_poly.pdbx_seq_one_letter_code
_entity_poly.pdbx_strand_id
1 'polypeptide(L)'
;MMSMKVSTILTALGISVAVSVATQASAEEQSYYKGNSLEIFLHTPTDGKQAFCAFRSTAWSGKSVAIEYTLIGTDKIVPRLRVTKQNWNLPVGQTTNVAIGTAWAGGIQFTSKVVSTDEMYGEIPGANAEDGGGFMVTTILGTAISTNKPATLAVTFQGNEPVWHVPVVSYADAIGLGTGFDNCITALTQLGPSLFKSPEVSSTSPFAEPPSQNSATFKPPAPNRSVMFGEIPPTPAVSPAASASMWTFEKREEDWGDTCFVETKQGDMTVGFMGAPGKDFVGFVEGAPFKDSVRATWKIDDEGGYISNGHLDDYFGWYGFYELSSEILNDGKNGKKLEIEDLDGGLITLSLATAAVPFSQFQLCFSKPAMKAEVSDKYPGAPQTPPNRKNCLLVVDGKKAIDGACYWKQDDNDKGSFYMEGNRYFAYIGIDGSTASGAWNETPGSTHAHTNLGDMRRDGKCWKSKTVRLCPGTE
;
A
#
# COMPACT_ATOMS: atom_id res chain seq x y z
N MET A 1 -45.63 45.62 -52.10
CA MET A 1 -46.64 44.61 -52.49
C MET A 1 -46.22 43.31 -51.82
N MET A 2 -46.66 42.96 -50.61
CA MET A 2 -47.98 42.44 -50.26
C MET A 2 -48.43 41.33 -51.21
N SER A 3 -48.29 40.06 -50.83
CA SER A 3 -49.45 39.21 -50.50
C SER A 3 -49.03 37.82 -49.98
N MET A 4 -49.65 37.42 -48.87
CA MET A 4 -49.65 36.10 -48.25
C MET A 4 -50.48 35.08 -49.07
N LYS A 5 -50.17 33.78 -48.89
CA LYS A 5 -51.11 32.65 -48.64
C LYS A 5 -50.26 31.37 -48.46
N VAL A 6 -50.01 30.90 -47.23
CA VAL A 6 -50.84 30.03 -46.36
C VAL A 6 -50.90 28.56 -46.82
N SER A 7 -50.28 27.72 -45.98
CA SER A 7 -50.53 26.32 -45.59
C SER A 7 -50.58 25.20 -46.63
N THR A 8 -49.76 24.16 -46.41
CA THR A 8 -50.24 22.88 -45.85
C THR A 8 -49.05 22.12 -45.23
N ILE A 9 -49.12 21.89 -43.92
CA ILE A 9 -48.24 21.01 -43.16
C ILE A 9 -48.77 19.59 -43.34
N LEU A 10 -47.95 18.68 -43.86
CA LEU A 10 -48.18 17.24 -43.77
C LEU A 10 -47.08 16.64 -42.91
N THR A 11 -47.40 16.43 -41.63
CA THR A 11 -46.60 15.69 -40.66
C THR A 11 -46.69 14.20 -41.01
N ALA A 12 -45.68 13.67 -41.69
CA ALA A 12 -45.49 12.23 -41.80
C ALA A 12 -44.75 11.77 -40.54
N LEU A 13 -45.52 11.29 -39.55
CA LEU A 13 -45.02 10.46 -38.45
C LEU A 13 -44.51 9.15 -39.04
N GLY A 14 -43.21 9.12 -39.37
CA GLY A 14 -42.49 7.88 -39.62
C GLY A 14 -42.36 7.12 -38.30
N ILE A 15 -43.29 6.20 -38.06
CA ILE A 15 -43.14 5.17 -37.02
C ILE A 15 -42.07 4.21 -37.53
N SER A 16 -40.82 4.48 -37.16
CA SER A 16 -39.75 3.49 -37.28
C SER A 16 -40.07 2.35 -36.32
N VAL A 17 -40.66 1.28 -36.86
CA VAL A 17 -40.73 -0.02 -36.19
C VAL A 17 -39.29 -0.47 -36.02
N ALA A 18 -38.76 -0.30 -34.81
CA ALA A 18 -37.51 -0.92 -34.40
C ALA A 18 -37.71 -2.43 -34.49
N VAL A 19 -37.23 -3.02 -35.59
CA VAL A 19 -36.99 -4.46 -35.63
C VAL A 19 -35.91 -4.70 -34.59
N SER A 20 -36.33 -5.21 -33.44
CA SER A 20 -35.46 -5.69 -32.37
C SER A 20 -34.67 -6.87 -32.92
N VAL A 21 -33.57 -6.57 -33.61
CA VAL A 21 -32.46 -7.50 -33.72
C VAL A 21 -32.04 -7.75 -32.28
N ALA A 22 -32.21 -8.98 -31.81
CA ALA A 22 -31.65 -9.42 -30.56
C ALA A 22 -30.13 -9.23 -30.64
N THR A 23 -29.66 -8.05 -30.24
CA THR A 23 -28.26 -7.79 -29.99
C THR A 23 -27.86 -8.75 -28.89
N GLN A 24 -27.05 -9.74 -29.25
CA GLN A 24 -26.21 -10.43 -28.29
C GLN A 24 -25.61 -9.34 -27.40
N ALA A 25 -25.96 -9.37 -26.12
CA ALA A 25 -25.44 -8.41 -25.17
C ALA A 25 -23.91 -8.58 -25.18
N SER A 26 -23.24 -7.63 -25.83
CA SER A 26 -21.78 -7.55 -25.80
C SER A 26 -21.39 -7.15 -24.38
N ALA A 27 -20.30 -7.69 -23.86
CA ALA A 27 -19.72 -7.19 -22.62
C ALA A 27 -19.52 -5.66 -22.75
N GLU A 28 -19.92 -4.92 -21.72
CA GLU A 28 -19.89 -3.46 -21.74
C GLU A 28 -18.57 -2.99 -21.13
N GLU A 29 -17.71 -2.37 -21.95
CA GLU A 29 -16.53 -1.65 -21.48
C GLU A 29 -16.93 -0.20 -21.17
N GLN A 30 -16.88 0.18 -19.90
CA GLN A 30 -17.09 1.55 -19.46
C GLN A 30 -15.74 2.22 -19.21
N SER A 31 -15.43 3.30 -19.93
CA SER A 31 -14.20 4.06 -19.71
C SER A 31 -14.34 4.98 -18.50
N TYR A 32 -13.33 4.96 -17.63
CA TYR A 32 -13.21 5.84 -16.46
C TYR A 32 -12.17 6.93 -16.68
N TYR A 33 -11.17 6.65 -17.51
CA TYR A 33 -10.22 7.64 -17.99
C TYR A 33 -9.58 7.15 -19.28
N LYS A 34 -9.27 8.07 -20.20
CA LYS A 34 -8.53 7.75 -21.42
C LYS A 34 -7.43 8.76 -21.66
N GLY A 35 -6.21 8.35 -21.36
CA GLY A 35 -5.00 9.12 -21.62
C GLY A 35 -4.31 8.68 -22.92
N ASN A 36 -3.17 9.31 -23.18
CA ASN A 36 -2.40 9.08 -24.41
C ASN A 36 -1.67 7.72 -24.42
N SER A 37 -1.18 7.27 -23.27
CA SER A 37 -0.37 6.05 -23.14
C SER A 37 -1.10 4.93 -22.40
N LEU A 38 -2.05 5.29 -21.55
CA LEU A 38 -2.82 4.41 -20.67
C LEU A 38 -4.28 4.86 -20.63
N GLU A 39 -5.18 3.90 -20.41
CA GLU A 39 -6.58 4.15 -20.10
C GLU A 39 -7.03 3.27 -18.92
N ILE A 40 -8.07 3.73 -18.23
CA ILE A 40 -8.81 2.98 -17.23
C ILE A 40 -10.19 2.67 -17.76
N PHE A 41 -10.55 1.40 -17.69
CA PHE A 41 -11.89 0.95 -18.02
C PHE A 41 -12.34 -0.15 -17.06
N LEU A 42 -13.65 -0.20 -16.85
CA LEU A 42 -14.35 -1.30 -16.22
C LEU A 42 -14.89 -2.20 -17.32
N HIS A 43 -14.61 -3.49 -17.22
CA HIS A 43 -15.24 -4.51 -18.05
C HIS A 43 -16.30 -5.23 -17.23
N THR A 44 -17.55 -5.15 -17.68
CA THR A 44 -18.67 -5.92 -17.08
C THR A 44 -19.15 -6.95 -18.11
N PRO A 45 -18.79 -8.24 -17.93
CA PRO A 45 -19.27 -9.28 -18.81
C PRO A 45 -20.76 -9.53 -18.60
N THR A 46 -21.43 -9.94 -19.67
CA THR A 46 -22.89 -10.13 -19.75
C THR A 46 -23.44 -11.17 -18.77
N ASP A 47 -22.62 -12.15 -18.39
CA ASP A 47 -22.94 -13.17 -17.40
C ASP A 47 -22.53 -12.77 -15.96
N GLY A 48 -21.99 -11.56 -15.78
CA GLY A 48 -21.53 -10.99 -14.52
C GLY A 48 -20.28 -11.64 -13.93
N LYS A 49 -19.69 -12.64 -14.59
CA LYS A 49 -18.55 -13.39 -14.04
C LYS A 49 -17.24 -12.76 -14.47
N GLN A 50 -16.37 -12.46 -13.51
CA GLN A 50 -15.04 -11.84 -13.74
C GLN A 50 -15.14 -10.39 -14.25
N ALA A 51 -15.97 -9.57 -13.61
CA ALA A 51 -15.85 -8.13 -13.79
C ALA A 51 -14.46 -7.66 -13.32
N PHE A 52 -13.87 -6.69 -14.04
CA PHE A 52 -12.54 -6.18 -13.69
C PHE A 52 -12.37 -4.72 -14.07
N CYS A 53 -11.52 -4.03 -13.31
CA CYS A 53 -10.95 -2.73 -13.68
C CYS A 53 -9.55 -2.93 -14.23
N ALA A 54 -9.17 -2.20 -15.27
CA ALA A 54 -7.85 -2.39 -15.86
C ALA A 54 -7.15 -1.09 -16.26
N PHE A 55 -5.85 -1.04 -15.96
CA PHE A 55 -4.90 -0.16 -16.64
C PHE A 55 -4.54 -0.80 -17.98
N ARG A 56 -4.94 -0.23 -19.11
CA ARG A 56 -4.60 -0.75 -20.44
C ARG A 56 -3.75 0.25 -21.22
N SER A 57 -2.65 -0.23 -21.78
CA SER A 57 -1.80 0.58 -22.66
C SER A 57 -2.51 0.89 -23.97
N THR A 58 -2.54 2.16 -24.35
CA THR A 58 -3.11 2.66 -25.61
C THR A 58 -2.03 3.14 -26.59
N ALA A 59 -0.75 3.04 -26.20
CA ALA A 59 0.39 3.59 -26.93
C ALA A 59 0.72 2.89 -28.27
N TRP A 60 0.09 1.76 -28.60
CA TRP A 60 0.42 0.98 -29.80
C TRP A 60 -0.84 0.54 -30.56
N SER A 61 -0.77 0.52 -31.90
CA SER A 61 -1.89 0.20 -32.79
C SER A 61 -2.10 -1.29 -33.08
N GLY A 62 -1.45 -2.20 -32.36
CA GLY A 62 -1.54 -3.65 -32.61
C GLY A 62 -1.04 -4.54 -31.48
N LYS A 63 -0.78 -3.96 -30.32
CA LYS A 63 -0.45 -4.68 -29.09
C LYS A 63 -0.86 -3.87 -27.88
N SER A 64 -1.12 -4.54 -26.77
CA SER A 64 -1.50 -3.90 -25.52
C SER A 64 -1.07 -4.75 -24.33
N VAL A 65 -0.83 -4.07 -23.23
CA VAL A 65 -0.67 -4.66 -21.90
C VAL A 65 -1.81 -4.13 -21.06
N ALA A 66 -2.48 -5.01 -20.33
CA ALA A 66 -3.48 -4.63 -19.34
C ALA A 66 -3.18 -5.26 -17.99
N ILE A 67 -3.17 -4.46 -16.93
CA ILE A 67 -3.15 -4.96 -15.54
C ILE A 67 -4.60 -4.90 -15.05
N GLU A 68 -5.22 -6.06 -14.91
CA GLU A 68 -6.62 -6.28 -14.57
C GLU A 68 -6.79 -6.59 -13.08
N TYR A 69 -7.51 -5.74 -12.37
CA TYR A 69 -8.00 -5.96 -11.02
C TYR A 69 -9.35 -6.67 -11.11
N THR A 70 -9.33 -7.99 -11.01
CA THR A 70 -10.55 -8.81 -11.20
C THR A 70 -11.23 -9.07 -9.88
N LEU A 71 -12.54 -8.85 -9.83
CA LEU A 71 -13.37 -9.20 -8.69
C LEU A 71 -13.63 -10.71 -8.67
N ILE A 72 -13.20 -11.37 -7.60
CA ILE A 72 -13.33 -12.83 -7.42
C ILE A 72 -14.15 -13.23 -6.18
N GLY A 73 -14.63 -12.24 -5.42
CA GLY A 73 -15.50 -12.39 -4.27
C GLY A 73 -16.25 -11.09 -3.99
N THR A 74 -17.00 -11.02 -2.90
CA THR A 74 -17.79 -9.84 -2.53
C THR A 74 -16.93 -8.58 -2.39
N ASP A 75 -15.72 -8.72 -1.87
CA ASP A 75 -14.74 -7.68 -1.59
C ASP A 75 -13.32 -8.07 -2.03
N LYS A 76 -13.16 -9.27 -2.61
CA LYS A 76 -11.86 -9.81 -2.99
C LYS A 76 -11.52 -9.50 -4.43
N ILE A 77 -10.42 -8.78 -4.63
CA ILE A 77 -9.87 -8.43 -5.95
C ILE A 77 -8.51 -9.12 -6.12
N VAL A 78 -8.22 -9.58 -7.35
CA VAL A 78 -6.93 -10.17 -7.69
C VAL A 78 -6.39 -9.53 -8.97
N PRO A 79 -5.15 -9.00 -8.95
CA PRO A 79 -4.50 -8.43 -10.10
C PRO A 79 -3.97 -9.51 -11.04
N ARG A 80 -4.18 -9.31 -12.33
CA ARG A 80 -3.76 -10.19 -13.41
C ARG A 80 -3.16 -9.37 -14.54
N LEU A 81 -2.26 -9.97 -15.30
CA LEU A 81 -1.68 -9.37 -16.49
C LEU A 81 -2.25 -10.02 -17.73
N ARG A 82 -2.84 -9.21 -18.60
CA ARG A 82 -3.14 -9.56 -19.98
C ARG A 82 -2.15 -8.89 -20.92
N VAL A 83 -1.59 -9.68 -21.83
CA VAL A 83 -0.69 -9.19 -22.88
C VAL A 83 -1.23 -9.65 -24.22
N THR A 84 -1.49 -8.70 -25.12
CA THR A 84 -2.07 -8.96 -26.43
C THR A 84 -1.17 -8.39 -27.52
N LYS A 85 -0.97 -9.13 -28.60
CA LYS A 85 -0.27 -8.66 -29.81
C LYS A 85 -0.85 -9.34 -31.03
N GLN A 86 -1.21 -8.56 -32.05
CA GLN A 86 -1.75 -9.08 -33.29
C GLN A 86 -0.69 -9.92 -34.03
N ASN A 87 -1.13 -11.07 -34.56
CA ASN A 87 -0.30 -11.99 -35.33
C ASN A 87 0.92 -12.50 -34.54
N TRP A 88 0.77 -12.75 -33.24
CA TRP A 88 1.88 -13.20 -32.39
C TRP A 88 2.24 -14.67 -32.63
N ASN A 89 1.27 -15.48 -33.09
CA ASN A 89 1.44 -16.91 -33.36
C ASN A 89 1.92 -17.70 -32.14
N LEU A 90 1.36 -17.39 -30.96
CA LEU A 90 1.72 -18.06 -29.72
C LEU A 90 1.24 -19.52 -29.68
N PRO A 91 2.00 -20.42 -29.01
CA PRO A 91 1.62 -21.81 -28.85
C PRO A 91 0.56 -21.97 -27.75
N VAL A 92 -0.72 -22.02 -28.16
CA VAL A 92 -1.88 -22.08 -27.24
C VAL A 92 -1.75 -23.20 -26.21
N GLY A 93 -2.00 -22.86 -24.94
CA GLY A 93 -1.95 -23.78 -23.81
C GLY A 93 -0.58 -23.88 -23.13
N GLN A 94 0.50 -23.37 -23.75
CA GLN A 94 1.82 -23.32 -23.11
C GLN A 94 1.91 -22.19 -22.08
N THR A 95 2.92 -22.25 -21.22
CA THR A 95 3.25 -21.23 -20.22
C THR A 95 4.65 -20.67 -20.43
N THR A 96 4.86 -19.43 -20.04
CA THR A 96 6.17 -18.76 -20.05
C THR A 96 6.25 -17.75 -18.91
N ASN A 97 7.46 -17.35 -18.52
CA ASN A 97 7.61 -16.30 -17.53
C ASN A 97 7.54 -14.92 -18.18
N VAL A 98 6.75 -14.06 -17.55
CA VAL A 98 6.64 -12.64 -17.87
C VAL A 98 7.00 -11.86 -16.62
N ALA A 99 7.63 -10.70 -16.79
CA ALA A 99 7.88 -9.77 -15.72
C ALA A 99 7.25 -8.42 -16.02
N ILE A 100 6.74 -7.75 -14.98
CA ILE A 100 6.32 -6.34 -15.03
C ILE A 100 7.11 -5.56 -13.99
N GLY A 101 7.44 -4.33 -14.29
CA GLY A 101 8.18 -3.50 -13.35
C GLY A 101 8.44 -2.09 -13.84
N THR A 102 9.01 -1.28 -12.98
CA THR A 102 9.59 0.02 -13.35
C THR A 102 11.07 0.04 -12.98
N ALA A 103 11.80 1.02 -13.51
CA ALA A 103 13.22 1.18 -13.18
C ALA A 103 13.47 1.39 -11.67
N TRP A 104 12.45 1.79 -10.90
CA TRP A 104 12.60 2.19 -9.50
C TRP A 104 11.87 1.28 -8.53
N ALA A 105 10.73 0.69 -8.92
CA ALA A 105 9.97 -0.26 -8.10
C ALA A 105 10.50 -1.71 -8.22
N GLY A 106 11.49 -1.95 -9.08
CA GLY A 106 11.90 -3.31 -9.44
C GLY A 106 10.84 -4.00 -10.28
N GLY A 107 10.89 -5.34 -10.34
CA GLY A 107 9.96 -6.11 -11.16
C GLY A 107 9.48 -7.39 -10.49
N ILE A 108 8.26 -7.77 -10.83
CA ILE A 108 7.62 -9.02 -10.43
C ILE A 108 7.69 -9.96 -11.62
N GLN A 109 8.28 -11.14 -11.43
CA GLN A 109 8.25 -12.21 -12.43
C GLN A 109 7.24 -13.29 -12.01
N PHE A 110 6.43 -13.75 -12.96
CA PHE A 110 5.42 -14.76 -12.73
C PHE A 110 5.10 -15.54 -14.00
N THR A 111 4.43 -16.67 -13.83
CA THR A 111 4.03 -17.54 -14.94
C THR A 111 2.78 -16.99 -15.61
N SER A 112 2.85 -16.79 -16.94
CA SER A 112 1.71 -16.46 -17.79
C SER A 112 1.40 -17.62 -18.73
N LYS A 113 0.12 -17.82 -19.04
CA LYS A 113 -0.38 -18.86 -19.95
C LYS A 113 -0.80 -18.25 -21.28
N VAL A 114 -0.45 -18.91 -22.37
CA VAL A 114 -0.98 -18.60 -23.70
C VAL A 114 -2.43 -19.05 -23.78
N VAL A 115 -3.35 -18.09 -23.84
CA VAL A 115 -4.80 -18.34 -23.88
C VAL A 115 -5.36 -18.27 -25.31
N SER A 116 -4.67 -17.59 -26.21
CA SER A 116 -4.96 -17.59 -27.65
C SER A 116 -3.67 -17.40 -28.45
N THR A 117 -3.74 -17.45 -29.79
CA THR A 117 -2.58 -17.21 -30.66
C THR A 117 -2.00 -15.80 -30.54
N ASP A 118 -2.75 -14.86 -29.95
CA ASP A 118 -2.40 -13.44 -29.83
C ASP A 118 -2.38 -12.95 -28.38
N GLU A 119 -2.68 -13.82 -27.40
CA GLU A 119 -2.89 -13.41 -26.02
C GLU A 119 -2.22 -14.34 -25.00
N MET A 120 -1.59 -13.71 -24.02
CA MET A 120 -1.17 -14.35 -22.77
C MET A 120 -1.88 -13.74 -21.58
N TYR A 121 -2.16 -14.58 -20.58
CA TYR A 121 -2.85 -14.22 -19.37
C TYR A 121 -2.17 -14.86 -18.16
N GLY A 122 -1.83 -14.06 -17.15
CA GLY A 122 -1.18 -14.54 -15.94
C GLY A 122 -1.75 -13.87 -14.69
N GLU A 123 -2.06 -14.67 -13.68
CA GLU A 123 -2.38 -14.14 -12.36
C GLU A 123 -1.10 -13.71 -11.65
N ILE A 124 -1.10 -12.50 -11.10
CA ILE A 124 0.04 -12.03 -10.32
C ILE A 124 -0.02 -12.73 -8.95
N PRO A 125 1.10 -13.30 -8.46
CA PRO A 125 1.12 -14.01 -7.19
C PRO A 125 0.53 -13.18 -6.04
N GLY A 126 -0.30 -13.81 -5.19
CA GLY A 126 -0.93 -13.18 -4.02
C GLY A 126 0.02 -12.39 -3.12
N ALA A 127 1.23 -12.93 -2.91
CA ALA A 127 2.32 -12.27 -2.18
C ALA A 127 2.77 -10.93 -2.78
N ASN A 128 2.34 -10.62 -4.00
CA ASN A 128 2.69 -9.41 -4.73
C ASN A 128 1.43 -8.57 -5.08
N ALA A 129 0.23 -9.02 -4.68
CA ALA A 129 -1.09 -8.60 -5.17
C ALA A 129 -2.06 -7.97 -4.13
N GLU A 130 -1.83 -8.18 -2.83
CA GLU A 130 -2.41 -7.57 -1.59
C GLU A 130 -3.22 -8.48 -0.64
N ASP A 131 -3.32 -8.02 0.62
CA ASP A 131 -3.76 -8.62 1.91
C ASP A 131 -2.86 -9.69 2.56
N GLY A 132 -1.61 -9.29 2.85
CA GLY A 132 -0.66 -10.08 3.68
C GLY A 132 0.78 -10.14 3.14
N GLY A 133 1.16 -9.24 2.23
CA GLY A 133 2.51 -9.14 1.67
C GLY A 133 2.61 -8.42 0.30
N GLY A 134 1.48 -8.11 -0.34
CA GLY A 134 1.41 -7.73 -1.76
C GLY A 134 1.58 -6.27 -2.17
N PHE A 135 2.52 -5.54 -1.56
CA PHE A 135 2.79 -4.11 -1.88
C PHE A 135 3.33 -3.85 -3.31
N MET A 136 3.77 -4.88 -4.04
CA MET A 136 4.62 -4.70 -5.22
C MET A 136 3.88 -4.25 -6.49
N VAL A 137 2.68 -4.76 -6.81
CA VAL A 137 1.93 -4.31 -8.02
C VAL A 137 1.46 -2.86 -7.87
N THR A 138 0.92 -2.52 -6.70
CA THR A 138 0.49 -1.17 -6.35
C THR A 138 1.65 -0.19 -6.46
N THR A 139 2.84 -0.56 -5.99
CA THR A 139 4.06 0.25 -6.14
C THR A 139 4.49 0.43 -7.60
N ILE A 140 4.46 -0.64 -8.40
CA ILE A 140 4.81 -0.58 -9.83
C ILE A 140 3.85 0.37 -10.58
N LEU A 141 2.55 0.27 -10.33
CA LEU A 141 1.57 1.17 -10.94
C LEU A 141 1.67 2.60 -10.40
N GLY A 142 1.81 2.79 -9.10
CA GLY A 142 1.99 4.11 -8.48
C GLY A 142 3.21 4.85 -9.02
N THR A 143 4.31 4.15 -9.29
CA THR A 143 5.48 4.75 -9.96
C THR A 143 5.25 5.02 -11.45
N ALA A 144 4.46 4.20 -12.14
CA ALA A 144 4.13 4.41 -13.56
C ALA A 144 3.21 5.60 -13.81
N ILE A 145 2.32 5.92 -12.86
CA ILE A 145 1.37 7.05 -12.94
C ILE A 145 1.68 8.16 -11.92
N SER A 146 2.92 8.26 -11.45
CA SER A 146 3.31 9.32 -10.52
C SER A 146 3.30 10.70 -11.19
N THR A 147 2.77 11.71 -10.48
CA THR A 147 2.74 13.11 -10.93
C THR A 147 4.09 13.81 -10.78
N ASN A 148 4.99 13.31 -9.94
CA ASN A 148 6.31 13.92 -9.70
C ASN A 148 7.35 13.39 -10.68
N LYS A 149 7.49 12.06 -10.75
CA LYS A 149 8.41 11.38 -11.65
C LYS A 149 7.70 10.14 -12.20
N PRO A 150 7.02 10.20 -13.34
CA PRO A 150 6.44 9.01 -13.94
C PRO A 150 7.56 8.11 -14.47
N ALA A 151 7.55 6.84 -14.09
CA ALA A 151 8.49 5.83 -14.58
C ALA A 151 7.88 5.04 -15.75
N THR A 152 8.71 4.66 -16.71
CA THR A 152 8.30 3.77 -17.80
C THR A 152 7.93 2.39 -17.22
N LEU A 153 6.70 1.93 -17.47
CA LEU A 153 6.30 0.55 -17.17
C LEU A 153 6.92 -0.39 -18.21
N ALA A 154 7.74 -1.32 -17.76
CA ALA A 154 8.40 -2.32 -18.58
C ALA A 154 7.72 -3.68 -18.44
N VAL A 155 7.53 -4.35 -19.57
CA VAL A 155 7.10 -5.75 -19.64
C VAL A 155 8.20 -6.58 -20.32
N THR A 156 8.72 -7.54 -19.58
CA THR A 156 9.85 -8.38 -19.97
C THR A 156 9.38 -9.80 -20.22
N PHE A 157 9.92 -10.44 -21.25
CA PHE A 157 9.56 -11.80 -21.63
C PHE A 157 10.78 -12.71 -21.48
N GLN A 158 10.60 -13.93 -20.99
CA GLN A 158 11.67 -14.92 -20.93
C GLN A 158 12.17 -15.34 -22.31
N GLY A 159 11.30 -15.29 -23.32
CA GLY A 159 11.61 -15.64 -24.70
C GLY A 159 12.40 -14.57 -25.44
N ASN A 160 12.32 -14.59 -26.77
CA ASN A 160 13.01 -13.66 -27.66
C ASN A 160 12.19 -12.41 -28.01
N GLU A 161 11.03 -12.19 -27.37
CA GLU A 161 10.23 -10.98 -27.56
C GLU A 161 10.96 -9.81 -26.87
N PRO A 162 11.14 -8.66 -27.56
CA PRO A 162 11.78 -7.49 -26.97
C PRO A 162 10.97 -6.95 -25.78
N VAL A 163 11.66 -6.26 -24.87
CA VAL A 163 11.02 -5.57 -23.75
C VAL A 163 10.04 -4.51 -24.27
N TRP A 164 8.81 -4.52 -23.77
CA TRP A 164 7.83 -3.50 -24.10
C TRP A 164 7.88 -2.39 -23.05
N HIS A 165 7.94 -1.15 -23.51
CA HIS A 165 8.03 0.04 -22.67
C HIS A 165 6.78 0.88 -22.88
N VAL A 166 5.85 0.85 -21.93
CA VAL A 166 4.69 1.76 -21.96
C VAL A 166 5.24 3.17 -21.71
N PRO A 167 5.00 4.14 -22.61
CA PRO A 167 5.52 5.49 -22.44
C PRO A 167 5.05 6.11 -21.13
N VAL A 168 5.92 6.92 -20.53
CA VAL A 168 5.57 7.73 -19.37
C VAL A 168 4.33 8.58 -19.66
N VAL A 169 3.49 8.74 -18.65
CA VAL A 169 2.27 9.56 -18.75
C VAL A 169 2.59 11.02 -18.51
N SER A 170 1.77 11.92 -19.06
CA SER A 170 1.86 13.34 -18.72
C SER A 170 1.36 13.57 -17.29
N TYR A 171 1.69 14.72 -16.69
CA TYR A 171 1.16 15.11 -15.38
C TYR A 171 -0.37 15.09 -15.32
N ALA A 172 -1.03 15.61 -16.37
CA ALA A 172 -2.49 15.60 -16.46
C ALA A 172 -3.06 14.19 -16.62
N ASP A 173 -2.37 13.34 -17.40
CA ASP A 173 -2.74 11.92 -17.54
C ASP A 173 -2.56 11.17 -16.22
N ALA A 174 -1.49 11.42 -15.46
CA ALA A 174 -1.23 10.80 -14.16
C ALA A 174 -2.37 11.05 -13.15
N ILE A 175 -2.81 12.31 -13.01
CA ILE A 175 -3.94 12.68 -12.13
C ILE A 175 -5.22 11.96 -12.59
N GLY A 176 -5.51 12.03 -13.90
CA GLY A 176 -6.71 11.44 -14.46
C GLY A 176 -6.75 9.91 -14.34
N LEU A 177 -5.60 9.25 -14.50
CA LEU A 177 -5.45 7.81 -14.32
C LEU A 177 -5.64 7.39 -12.86
N GLY A 178 -5.07 8.13 -11.91
CA GLY A 178 -5.26 7.86 -10.47
C GLY A 178 -6.73 7.97 -10.07
N THR A 179 -7.34 9.13 -10.31
CA THR A 179 -8.77 9.35 -10.01
C THR A 179 -9.68 8.39 -10.78
N GLY A 180 -9.36 8.11 -12.05
CA GLY A 180 -10.10 7.15 -12.86
C GLY A 180 -10.03 5.74 -12.30
N PHE A 181 -8.87 5.34 -11.79
CA PHE A 181 -8.68 4.03 -11.16
C PHE A 181 -9.44 3.89 -9.85
N ASP A 182 -9.38 4.87 -8.95
CA ASP A 182 -10.12 4.84 -7.67
C ASP A 182 -11.63 4.73 -7.90
N ASN A 183 -12.15 5.52 -8.85
CA ASN A 183 -13.55 5.47 -9.25
C ASN A 183 -13.91 4.12 -9.88
N CYS A 184 -13.00 3.54 -10.69
CA CYS A 184 -13.22 2.22 -11.27
C CYS A 184 -13.29 1.15 -10.19
N ILE A 185 -12.32 1.10 -9.28
CA ILE A 185 -12.27 0.12 -8.18
C ILE A 185 -13.49 0.26 -7.28
N THR A 186 -13.92 1.48 -6.98
CA THR A 186 -15.15 1.75 -6.21
C THR A 186 -16.38 1.19 -6.92
N ALA A 187 -16.50 1.41 -8.23
CA ALA A 187 -17.61 0.84 -8.99
C ALA A 187 -17.54 -0.69 -9.09
N LEU A 188 -16.34 -1.25 -9.23
CA LEU A 188 -16.11 -2.69 -9.27
C LEU A 188 -16.52 -3.37 -7.96
N THR A 189 -16.11 -2.83 -6.80
CA THR A 189 -16.46 -3.40 -5.49
C THR A 189 -17.96 -3.31 -5.19
N GLN A 190 -18.64 -2.27 -5.68
CA GLN A 190 -20.10 -2.16 -5.59
C GLN A 190 -20.85 -3.28 -6.35
N LEU A 191 -20.23 -3.88 -7.37
CA LEU A 191 -20.80 -5.05 -8.04
C LEU A 191 -20.74 -6.31 -7.16
N GLY A 192 -19.82 -6.37 -6.20
CA GLY A 192 -19.55 -7.54 -5.36
C GLY A 192 -20.79 -8.18 -4.73
N PRO A 193 -21.59 -7.46 -3.93
CA PRO A 193 -22.80 -8.00 -3.33
C PRO A 193 -23.85 -8.52 -4.33
N SER A 194 -23.90 -7.95 -5.53
CA SER A 194 -24.84 -8.36 -6.58
C SER A 194 -24.38 -9.60 -7.35
N LEU A 195 -23.05 -9.77 -7.50
CA LEU A 195 -22.43 -10.85 -8.25
C LEU A 195 -22.14 -12.07 -7.37
N PHE A 196 -21.82 -11.84 -6.10
CA PHE A 196 -21.51 -12.84 -5.10
C PHE A 196 -22.55 -12.71 -3.99
N LYS A 197 -23.45 -13.70 -3.89
CA LYS A 197 -24.52 -13.73 -2.86
C LYS A 197 -23.94 -13.39 -1.48
N SER A 198 -24.33 -12.27 -0.90
CA SER A 198 -24.02 -11.96 0.49
C SER A 198 -24.66 -13.00 1.42
N PRO A 199 -24.03 -13.37 2.54
CA PRO A 199 -24.72 -14.12 3.59
C PRO A 199 -25.98 -13.37 4.02
N GLU A 200 -27.08 -14.09 4.25
CA GLU A 200 -28.33 -13.51 4.74
C GLU A 200 -28.06 -12.65 5.99
N VAL A 201 -28.74 -11.50 6.07
CA VAL A 201 -28.65 -10.61 7.24
C VAL A 201 -28.92 -11.45 8.49
N SER A 202 -27.94 -11.55 9.37
CA SER A 202 -28.06 -12.35 10.59
C SER A 202 -29.26 -11.86 11.39
N SER A 203 -30.22 -12.74 11.65
CA SER A 203 -31.38 -12.44 12.50
C SER A 203 -31.02 -12.37 13.99
N THR A 204 -29.74 -12.56 14.34
CA THR A 204 -29.23 -12.48 15.70
C THR A 204 -28.40 -11.21 15.86
N SER A 205 -28.76 -10.43 16.88
CA SER A 205 -28.04 -9.23 17.30
C SER A 205 -27.49 -9.48 18.70
N PRO A 206 -26.22 -9.12 18.99
CA PRO A 206 -25.69 -9.17 20.36
C PRO A 206 -26.39 -8.18 21.30
N PHE A 207 -27.24 -7.30 20.78
CA PHE A 207 -28.06 -6.34 21.52
C PHE A 207 -29.54 -6.75 21.63
N ALA A 208 -29.92 -7.90 21.07
CA ALA A 208 -31.27 -8.44 21.26
C ALA A 208 -31.31 -9.26 22.56
N GLU A 209 -31.86 -8.68 23.63
CA GLU A 209 -32.09 -9.41 24.87
C GLU A 209 -33.22 -10.45 24.69
N PRO A 210 -33.01 -11.72 25.08
CA PRO A 210 -34.10 -12.68 25.16
C PRO A 210 -35.04 -12.33 26.33
N PRO A 211 -36.36 -12.55 26.20
CA PRO A 211 -37.30 -12.28 27.29
C PRO A 211 -36.94 -13.14 28.51
N SER A 212 -36.53 -12.44 29.56
CA SER A 212 -36.22 -12.87 30.92
C SER A 212 -36.63 -14.29 31.32
N GLN A 213 -35.67 -15.19 31.44
CA GLN A 213 -35.71 -16.26 32.45
C GLN A 213 -34.30 -16.50 33.04
N ASN A 214 -34.20 -16.22 34.34
CA ASN A 214 -33.15 -16.59 35.29
C ASN A 214 -31.75 -15.97 35.10
N SER A 215 -31.60 -14.84 35.78
CA SER A 215 -30.35 -14.15 36.12
C SER A 215 -29.28 -15.07 36.74
N ALA A 216 -28.23 -15.36 35.98
CA ALA A 216 -26.92 -15.67 36.54
C ALA A 216 -26.14 -14.36 36.66
N THR A 217 -26.07 -13.83 37.89
CA THR A 217 -25.36 -12.61 38.25
C THR A 217 -23.85 -12.74 37.99
N PHE A 218 -23.34 -12.06 36.96
CA PHE A 218 -21.94 -11.63 36.91
C PHE A 218 -21.83 -10.31 37.69
N LYS A 219 -21.03 -10.30 38.75
CA LYS A 219 -20.83 -9.12 39.61
C LYS A 219 -19.52 -8.43 39.20
N PRO A 220 -19.53 -7.27 38.54
CA PRO A 220 -18.31 -6.50 38.32
C PRO A 220 -17.84 -5.84 39.63
N PRO A 221 -16.53 -5.62 39.83
CA PRO A 221 -16.03 -4.89 40.98
C PRO A 221 -16.44 -3.41 40.89
N ALA A 222 -16.69 -2.82 42.06
CA ALA A 222 -17.31 -1.52 42.23
C ALA A 222 -16.52 -0.36 41.58
N PRO A 223 -17.19 0.59 40.91
CA PRO A 223 -16.59 1.84 40.49
C PRO A 223 -16.56 2.81 41.67
N ASN A 224 -15.39 3.38 41.94
CA ASN A 224 -15.27 4.49 42.87
C ASN A 224 -15.10 5.77 42.06
N ARG A 225 -15.93 6.75 42.41
CA ARG A 225 -15.83 8.20 42.15
C ARG A 225 -16.50 8.75 40.88
N SER A 226 -17.68 9.30 41.13
CA SER A 226 -18.43 10.24 40.32
C SER A 226 -17.64 11.51 39.97
N VAL A 227 -17.83 12.02 38.74
CA VAL A 227 -17.93 13.47 38.49
C VAL A 227 -19.00 13.71 37.42
N MET A 228 -19.78 14.76 37.68
CA MET A 228 -21.01 15.23 37.04
C MET A 228 -20.89 15.55 35.54
N PHE A 229 -21.96 15.24 34.80
CA PHE A 229 -22.30 15.92 33.55
C PHE A 229 -22.78 17.35 33.87
N GLY A 230 -22.13 18.34 33.29
CA GLY A 230 -22.62 19.72 33.21
C GLY A 230 -22.65 20.14 31.75
N GLU A 231 -23.85 20.48 31.26
CA GLU A 231 -24.07 21.10 29.96
C GLU A 231 -23.32 22.44 29.84
N ILE A 232 -22.75 22.72 28.66
CA ILE A 232 -22.26 24.05 28.27
C ILE A 232 -22.96 24.45 26.96
N PRO A 233 -23.54 25.68 26.87
CA PRO A 233 -24.25 26.19 25.69
C PRO A 233 -23.29 26.70 24.58
N PRO A 234 -23.77 26.93 23.33
CA PRO A 234 -22.90 27.23 22.21
C PRO A 234 -22.73 28.75 21.97
N THR A 235 -21.49 29.23 21.77
CA THR A 235 -21.10 30.39 20.92
C THR A 235 -19.58 30.66 21.02
N PRO A 236 -18.97 31.48 20.14
CA PRO A 236 -18.78 31.37 18.69
C PRO A 236 -17.29 31.19 18.33
N ALA A 237 -17.02 30.95 17.04
CA ALA A 237 -15.68 30.80 16.47
C ALA A 237 -14.70 31.93 16.86
N VAL A 238 -13.54 31.55 17.39
CA VAL A 238 -12.34 32.37 17.48
C VAL A 238 -11.18 31.52 16.97
N SER A 239 -10.49 32.01 15.93
CA SER A 239 -9.28 31.38 15.37
C SER A 239 -8.24 31.13 16.48
N PRO A 240 -7.63 29.93 16.56
CA PRO A 240 -6.55 29.72 17.50
C PRO A 240 -5.31 30.47 17.02
N ALA A 241 -4.78 31.35 17.87
CA ALA A 241 -3.42 31.85 17.73
C ALA A 241 -2.45 30.65 17.76
N ALA A 242 -1.47 30.62 16.86
CA ALA A 242 -0.47 29.57 16.75
C ALA A 242 0.24 29.34 18.10
N SER A 243 -0.09 28.24 18.77
CA SER A 243 0.63 27.78 19.98
C SER A 243 2.09 27.53 19.63
N ALA A 244 3.02 27.97 20.47
CA ALA A 244 4.46 27.87 20.24
C ALA A 244 4.90 26.39 20.13
N SER A 245 4.98 25.88 18.92
CA SER A 245 5.46 24.54 18.57
C SER A 245 6.99 24.56 18.59
N MET A 246 7.62 23.71 19.40
CA MET A 246 9.07 23.55 19.41
C MET A 246 9.44 22.43 18.43
N TRP A 247 10.22 22.74 17.41
CA TRP A 247 10.70 21.76 16.44
C TRP A 247 11.97 21.10 16.96
N THR A 248 12.07 19.80 16.76
CA THR A 248 13.20 18.98 17.15
C THR A 248 13.69 18.14 15.99
N PHE A 249 15.00 17.96 15.89
CA PHE A 249 15.62 17.00 14.99
C PHE A 249 16.14 15.82 15.80
N GLU A 250 15.85 14.63 15.32
CA GLU A 250 16.35 13.39 15.91
C GLU A 250 16.80 12.44 14.81
N LYS A 251 17.76 11.57 15.15
CA LYS A 251 18.03 10.37 14.37
C LYS A 251 17.59 9.19 15.20
N ARG A 252 16.80 8.33 14.59
CA ARG A 252 16.40 7.06 15.19
C ARG A 252 16.87 5.95 14.28
N GLU A 253 17.27 4.86 14.90
CA GLU A 253 17.52 3.61 14.18
C GLU A 253 16.16 2.96 13.95
N GLU A 254 15.77 2.84 12.69
CA GLU A 254 14.57 2.12 12.27
C GLU A 254 14.98 0.81 11.59
N ASP A 255 14.03 -0.06 11.30
CA ASP A 255 14.31 -1.40 10.76
C ASP A 255 15.09 -1.41 9.41
N TRP A 256 15.14 -0.27 8.72
CA TRP A 256 15.90 -0.05 7.48
C TRP A 256 17.17 0.82 7.66
N GLY A 257 17.55 1.11 8.90
CA GLY A 257 18.75 1.84 9.29
C GLY A 257 18.50 3.27 9.78
N ASP A 258 19.57 4.05 9.84
CA ASP A 258 19.57 5.44 10.32
C ASP A 258 18.50 6.28 9.61
N THR A 259 17.48 6.67 10.35
CA THR A 259 16.36 7.48 9.87
C THR A 259 16.35 8.82 10.56
N CYS A 260 16.17 9.87 9.77
CA CYS A 260 16.18 11.24 10.19
C CYS A 260 14.74 11.69 10.44
N PHE A 261 14.50 12.39 11.53
CA PHE A 261 13.20 12.97 11.87
C PHE A 261 13.35 14.46 12.14
N VAL A 262 12.40 15.25 11.65
CA VAL A 262 12.16 16.62 12.11
C VAL A 262 10.70 16.79 12.43
N GLU A 263 10.39 17.07 13.69
CA GLU A 263 9.01 17.00 14.18
C GLU A 263 8.74 18.04 15.26
N THR A 264 7.45 18.29 15.49
CA THR A 264 6.96 19.12 16.57
C THR A 264 5.70 18.51 17.18
N LYS A 265 5.46 18.82 18.46
CA LYS A 265 4.28 18.38 19.20
C LYS A 265 3.39 19.57 19.53
N GLN A 266 2.09 19.42 19.29
CA GLN A 266 1.07 20.39 19.65
C GLN A 266 -0.13 19.66 20.28
N GLY A 267 -0.26 19.74 21.61
CA GLY A 267 -1.22 18.90 22.34
C GLY A 267 -0.83 17.42 22.24
N ASP A 268 -1.81 16.57 21.91
CA ASP A 268 -1.62 15.13 21.70
C ASP A 268 -1.22 14.78 20.25
N MET A 269 -0.99 15.79 19.40
CA MET A 269 -0.62 15.59 17.99
C MET A 269 0.89 15.78 17.78
N THR A 270 1.49 14.90 16.99
CA THR A 270 2.86 15.04 16.49
C THR A 270 2.82 15.27 14.98
N VAL A 271 3.55 16.26 14.48
CA VAL A 271 3.65 16.54 13.04
C VAL A 271 5.10 16.66 12.66
N GLY A 272 5.50 16.08 11.53
CA GLY A 272 6.88 16.18 11.10
C GLY A 272 7.17 15.59 9.74
N PHE A 273 8.45 15.38 9.50
CA PHE A 273 9.00 14.74 8.31
C PHE A 273 9.99 13.65 8.72
N MET A 274 9.92 12.52 8.03
CA MET A 274 10.81 11.38 8.21
C MET A 274 11.51 11.05 6.89
N GLY A 275 12.81 10.76 6.93
CA GLY A 275 13.55 10.36 5.73
C GLY A 275 14.86 9.64 6.04
N ALA A 276 15.22 8.68 5.21
CA ALA A 276 16.50 7.97 5.31
C ALA A 276 17.53 8.52 4.29
N PRO A 277 18.85 8.46 4.59
CA PRO A 277 19.91 8.88 3.68
C PRO A 277 19.76 8.27 2.26
N GLY A 278 19.65 9.13 1.25
CA GLY A 278 19.59 8.74 -0.16
C GLY A 278 18.24 8.17 -0.61
N LYS A 279 17.20 8.40 0.19
CA LYS A 279 15.80 8.07 -0.09
C LYS A 279 14.96 9.35 -0.13
N ASP A 280 13.72 9.23 -0.61
CA ASP A 280 12.71 10.29 -0.44
C ASP A 280 12.27 10.38 1.02
N PHE A 281 11.61 11.48 1.38
CA PHE A 281 11.05 11.70 2.71
C PHE A 281 9.53 11.65 2.67
N VAL A 282 8.92 11.42 3.84
CA VAL A 282 7.48 11.42 4.06
C VAL A 282 7.13 12.50 5.08
N GLY A 283 6.05 13.25 4.85
CA GLY A 283 5.46 14.11 5.88
C GLY A 283 4.49 13.29 6.71
N PHE A 284 4.31 13.59 7.99
CA PHE A 284 3.44 12.78 8.82
C PHE A 284 2.65 13.59 9.82
N VAL A 285 1.51 13.04 10.23
CA VAL A 285 0.66 13.56 11.30
C VAL A 285 0.17 12.40 12.17
N GLU A 286 0.58 12.39 13.43
CA GLU A 286 0.14 11.46 14.46
C GLU A 286 -0.93 12.12 15.32
N GLY A 287 -1.98 11.37 15.70
CA GLY A 287 -3.02 11.83 16.62
C GLY A 287 -4.07 12.76 16.02
N ALA A 288 -4.04 13.03 14.71
CA ALA A 288 -5.09 13.81 14.03
C ALA A 288 -6.34 12.98 13.72
N PRO A 289 -7.55 13.58 13.76
CA PRO A 289 -8.81 12.89 13.52
C PRO A 289 -9.12 12.72 12.01
N PHE A 290 -8.11 12.40 11.21
CA PHE A 290 -8.27 12.10 9.79
C PHE A 290 -9.04 10.78 9.61
N LYS A 291 -9.82 10.69 8.54
CA LYS A 291 -10.59 9.50 8.15
C LYS A 291 -10.13 9.04 6.77
N ASP A 292 -9.88 7.74 6.63
CA ASP A 292 -9.55 7.08 5.36
C ASP A 292 -8.36 7.73 4.63
N SER A 293 -8.30 7.65 3.29
CA SER A 293 -7.28 8.37 2.52
C SER A 293 -7.58 9.87 2.50
N VAL A 294 -6.62 10.69 2.92
CA VAL A 294 -6.79 12.14 3.06
C VAL A 294 -5.90 12.88 2.09
N ARG A 295 -6.50 13.79 1.32
CA ARG A 295 -5.75 14.80 0.57
C ARG A 295 -5.58 16.04 1.44
N ALA A 296 -4.33 16.45 1.63
CA ALA A 296 -3.97 17.60 2.47
C ALA A 296 -3.21 18.67 1.68
N THR A 297 -3.44 19.92 2.03
CA THR A 297 -2.68 21.08 1.56
C THR A 297 -1.81 21.60 2.69
N TRP A 298 -0.50 21.59 2.50
CA TRP A 298 0.51 22.11 3.41
C TRP A 298 0.93 23.50 2.96
N LYS A 299 0.58 24.54 3.69
CA LYS A 299 0.93 25.93 3.39
C LYS A 299 2.01 26.40 4.34
N ILE A 300 3.11 26.90 3.80
CA ILE A 300 4.12 27.60 4.58
C ILE A 300 3.86 29.09 4.40
N ASP A 301 3.60 29.79 5.50
CA ASP A 301 3.18 31.20 5.50
C ASP A 301 1.99 31.45 4.54
N ASP A 302 1.96 32.59 3.86
CA ASP A 302 0.92 32.95 2.89
C ASP A 302 1.33 32.61 1.44
N GLU A 303 2.29 31.68 1.27
CA GLU A 303 2.79 31.23 -0.03
C GLU A 303 1.95 30.07 -0.61
N GLY A 304 2.31 29.61 -1.82
CA GLY A 304 1.62 28.50 -2.48
C GLY A 304 1.64 27.22 -1.65
N GLY A 305 0.49 26.55 -1.52
CA GLY A 305 0.38 25.31 -0.75
C GLY A 305 0.89 24.09 -1.52
N TYR A 306 1.58 23.20 -0.80
CA TYR A 306 1.97 21.88 -1.26
C TYR A 306 0.81 20.90 -1.09
N ILE A 307 0.45 20.18 -2.14
CA ILE A 307 -0.62 19.19 -2.09
C ILE A 307 0.01 17.80 -1.93
N SER A 308 -0.51 17.01 -0.99
CA SER A 308 -0.09 15.63 -0.74
C SER A 308 -1.29 14.73 -0.55
N ASN A 309 -1.13 13.45 -0.89
CA ASN A 309 -2.05 12.39 -0.50
C ASN A 309 -1.48 11.64 0.69
N GLY A 310 -2.34 11.31 1.66
CA GLY A 310 -1.97 10.58 2.85
C GLY A 310 -2.94 9.47 3.20
N HIS A 311 -2.44 8.52 3.99
CA HIS A 311 -3.20 7.38 4.51
C HIS A 311 -2.64 6.98 5.88
N LEU A 312 -3.43 6.25 6.66
CA LEU A 312 -2.98 5.68 7.92
C LEU A 312 -1.93 4.60 7.65
N ASP A 313 -0.75 4.76 8.22
CA ASP A 313 0.33 3.77 8.16
C ASP A 313 0.19 2.81 9.35
N ASP A 314 -0.02 1.53 9.04
CA ASP A 314 -0.29 0.48 10.02
C ASP A 314 0.92 0.14 10.90
N TYR A 315 2.15 0.45 10.46
CA TYR A 315 3.38 0.17 11.19
C TYR A 315 3.62 1.23 12.27
N PHE A 316 3.47 2.50 11.90
CA PHE A 316 3.72 3.64 12.78
C PHE A 316 2.48 4.15 13.52
N GLY A 317 1.28 3.82 13.05
CA GLY A 317 0.00 4.26 13.64
C GLY A 317 -0.32 5.75 13.41
N TRP A 318 0.41 6.40 12.52
CA TRP A 318 0.26 7.82 12.12
C TRP A 318 -0.24 7.94 10.66
N TYR A 319 -0.66 9.13 10.24
CA TYR A 319 -0.95 9.39 8.83
C TYR A 319 0.32 9.81 8.09
N GLY A 320 0.73 9.01 7.10
CA GLY A 320 1.85 9.31 6.21
C GLY A 320 1.37 10.07 4.96
N PHE A 321 2.00 11.19 4.66
CA PHE A 321 1.74 12.06 3.52
C PHE A 321 2.92 12.04 2.55
N TYR A 322 2.65 11.54 1.35
CA TYR A 322 3.65 11.31 0.32
C TYR A 322 3.57 12.41 -0.75
N GLU A 323 4.51 12.40 -1.69
CA GLU A 323 4.52 13.31 -2.85
C GLU A 323 4.80 14.78 -2.51
N LEU A 324 5.25 15.06 -1.29
CA LEU A 324 5.69 16.39 -0.87
C LEU A 324 6.98 16.79 -1.60
N SER A 325 6.98 17.96 -2.25
CA SER A 325 8.18 18.54 -2.86
C SER A 325 9.24 18.82 -1.80
N SER A 326 10.51 18.53 -2.09
CA SER A 326 11.62 18.90 -1.20
C SER A 326 11.73 20.40 -0.93
N GLU A 327 11.09 21.24 -1.74
CA GLU A 327 10.98 22.69 -1.52
C GLU A 327 10.27 23.00 -0.19
N ILE A 328 9.32 22.18 0.25
CA ILE A 328 8.62 22.37 1.54
C ILE A 328 9.58 22.38 2.73
N LEU A 329 10.72 21.71 2.62
CA LEU A 329 11.74 21.68 3.67
C LEU A 329 12.55 22.97 3.70
N ASN A 330 12.80 23.59 2.54
CA ASN A 330 13.44 24.90 2.46
C ASN A 330 12.49 25.99 2.95
N ASP A 331 11.21 25.88 2.61
CA ASP A 331 10.19 26.83 3.04
C ASP A 331 9.95 26.67 4.54
N GLY A 332 9.79 25.44 5.05
CA GLY A 332 9.65 25.15 6.48
C GLY A 332 10.81 25.68 7.33
N LYS A 333 12.03 25.68 6.78
CA LYS A 333 13.22 26.26 7.41
C LYS A 333 13.16 27.80 7.51
N ASN A 334 12.60 28.47 6.51
CA ASN A 334 12.61 29.93 6.38
C ASN A 334 11.28 30.59 6.80
N GLY A 335 10.22 29.80 6.92
CA GLY A 335 8.87 30.25 7.19
C GLY A 335 8.59 30.50 8.66
N LYS A 336 7.41 31.04 8.94
CA LYS A 336 6.93 31.37 10.30
C LYS A 336 5.79 30.48 10.75
N LYS A 337 5.01 29.96 9.82
CA LYS A 337 3.80 29.17 10.07
C LYS A 337 3.68 28.02 9.06
N LEU A 338 3.31 26.84 9.53
CA LEU A 338 2.88 25.71 8.71
C LEU A 338 1.39 25.46 8.98
N GLU A 339 0.59 25.44 7.93
CA GLU A 339 -0.83 25.07 7.97
C GLU A 339 -1.07 23.80 7.16
N ILE A 340 -1.73 22.82 7.75
CA ILE A 340 -2.13 21.58 7.07
C ILE A 340 -3.64 21.54 7.06
N GLU A 341 -4.21 21.64 5.86
CA GLU A 341 -5.65 21.68 5.63
C GLU A 341 -6.08 20.42 4.88
N ASP A 342 -6.97 19.62 5.47
CA ASP A 342 -7.63 18.52 4.75
C ASP A 342 -8.85 19.03 3.94
N LEU A 343 -9.40 18.17 3.07
CA LEU A 343 -10.57 18.51 2.25
C LEU A 343 -11.88 18.62 3.05
N ASP A 344 -11.93 18.06 4.25
CA ASP A 344 -13.10 18.07 5.15
C ASP A 344 -13.09 19.29 6.09
N GLY A 345 -12.10 20.19 5.96
CA GLY A 345 -11.98 21.44 6.70
C GLY A 345 -11.20 21.32 8.02
N GLY A 346 -10.53 20.19 8.27
CA GLY A 346 -9.57 20.03 9.34
C GLY A 346 -8.34 20.90 9.09
N LEU A 347 -8.05 21.83 10.00
CA LEU A 347 -6.94 22.76 9.92
C LEU A 347 -6.00 22.57 11.10
N ILE A 348 -4.76 22.19 10.82
CA ILE A 348 -3.66 22.16 11.79
C ILE A 348 -2.78 23.38 11.53
N THR A 349 -2.48 24.16 12.57
CA THR A 349 -1.61 25.34 12.47
C THR A 349 -0.45 25.23 13.44
N LEU A 350 0.77 25.17 12.90
CA LEU A 350 2.02 25.00 13.64
C LEU A 350 2.91 26.23 13.46
N SER A 351 3.60 26.61 14.53
CA SER A 351 4.62 27.66 14.47
C SER A 351 5.93 27.08 13.94
N LEU A 352 6.58 27.78 13.01
CA LEU A 352 7.92 27.45 12.49
C LEU A 352 9.02 28.28 13.15
N ALA A 353 8.71 29.04 14.20
CA ALA A 353 9.65 29.97 14.83
C ALA A 353 10.97 29.31 15.32
N THR A 354 10.94 28.00 15.60
CA THR A 354 12.11 27.21 16.03
C THR A 354 12.58 26.17 14.99
N ALA A 355 11.99 26.17 13.80
CA ALA A 355 12.16 25.13 12.78
C ALA A 355 13.51 25.22 12.03
N ALA A 356 14.09 26.40 11.91
CA ALA A 356 15.24 26.64 11.02
C ALA A 356 16.44 25.70 11.26
N VAL A 357 16.81 25.46 12.53
CA VAL A 357 17.94 24.59 12.89
C VAL A 357 17.57 23.10 12.70
N PRO A 358 16.47 22.58 13.27
CA PRO A 358 16.02 21.20 13.04
C PRO A 358 15.86 20.82 11.56
N PHE A 359 15.22 21.67 10.75
CA PHE A 359 15.04 21.40 9.32
C PHE A 359 16.38 21.35 8.59
N SER A 360 17.32 22.24 8.92
CA SER A 360 18.67 22.19 8.34
C SER A 360 19.39 20.88 8.70
N GLN A 361 19.24 20.40 9.94
CA GLN A 361 19.83 19.14 10.38
C GLN A 361 19.18 17.94 9.67
N PHE A 362 17.86 17.96 9.50
CA PHE A 362 17.13 16.95 8.73
C PHE A 362 17.58 16.90 7.28
N GLN A 363 17.61 18.05 6.59
CA GLN A 363 18.07 18.15 5.20
C GLN A 363 19.48 17.59 5.04
N LEU A 364 20.40 17.96 5.94
CA LEU A 364 21.77 17.42 5.95
C LEU A 364 21.83 15.92 6.27
N CYS A 365 20.82 15.35 6.90
CA CYS A 365 20.76 13.96 7.27
C CYS A 365 20.24 13.10 6.11
N PHE A 366 19.06 13.40 5.56
CA PHE A 366 18.45 12.57 4.51
C PHE A 366 19.05 12.82 3.12
N SER A 367 19.60 14.02 2.85
CA SER A 367 20.27 14.33 1.57
C SER A 367 21.65 13.71 1.44
N LYS A 368 22.16 13.03 2.48
CA LYS A 368 23.38 12.24 2.35
C LYS A 368 23.15 11.17 1.29
N PRO A 369 24.12 10.88 0.41
CA PRO A 369 24.04 9.68 -0.41
C PRO A 369 23.81 8.50 0.53
N ALA A 370 22.90 7.59 0.15
CA ALA A 370 22.82 6.30 0.82
C ALA A 370 24.25 5.78 0.93
N MET A 371 24.74 5.50 2.15
CA MET A 371 26.08 4.93 2.30
C MET A 371 26.14 3.76 1.32
N LYS A 372 27.04 3.84 0.33
CA LYS A 372 27.35 2.68 -0.48
C LYS A 372 27.69 1.62 0.53
N ALA A 373 26.90 0.55 0.57
CA ALA A 373 27.33 -0.70 1.16
C ALA A 373 28.76 -0.90 0.66
N GLU A 374 29.73 -0.93 1.58
CA GLU A 374 31.10 -1.22 1.21
C GLU A 374 31.06 -2.58 0.52
N VAL A 375 31.24 -2.53 -0.79
CA VAL A 375 31.37 -3.70 -1.63
C VAL A 375 32.66 -4.37 -1.21
N SER A 376 32.60 -5.38 -0.33
CA SER A 376 33.72 -6.29 -0.19
C SER A 376 33.69 -7.25 -1.39
N ASP A 377 34.21 -6.77 -2.51
CA ASP A 377 34.55 -7.55 -3.70
C ASP A 377 35.62 -8.59 -3.36
N LYS A 378 35.19 -9.70 -2.76
CA LYS A 378 35.85 -11.01 -2.85
C LYS A 378 34.77 -12.06 -2.66
N TYR A 379 34.16 -12.55 -3.75
CA TYR A 379 34.06 -13.98 -4.06
C TYR A 379 33.21 -14.19 -5.33
N PRO A 380 33.76 -14.85 -6.37
CA PRO A 380 33.01 -15.29 -7.53
C PRO A 380 32.18 -16.55 -7.18
N GLY A 381 30.96 -16.64 -7.70
CA GLY A 381 30.12 -17.84 -7.83
C GLY A 381 30.17 -18.93 -6.75
N ALA A 382 29.21 -18.89 -5.79
CA ALA A 382 28.77 -19.96 -4.86
C ALA A 382 29.86 -20.62 -3.96
N PRO A 383 29.50 -21.54 -3.03
CA PRO A 383 28.87 -21.44 -1.68
C PRO A 383 29.90 -21.20 -0.51
N GLN A 384 29.44 -20.95 0.75
CA GLN A 384 30.00 -21.40 2.08
C GLN A 384 29.82 -20.41 3.30
N THR A 385 29.05 -20.86 4.30
CA THR A 385 29.33 -20.99 5.76
C THR A 385 30.02 -19.88 6.62
N PRO A 386 29.31 -19.21 7.58
CA PRO A 386 29.91 -18.30 8.59
C PRO A 386 30.71 -18.99 9.72
N PRO A 387 31.71 -18.33 10.35
CA PRO A 387 32.76 -18.97 11.18
C PRO A 387 32.37 -19.42 12.60
N ASN A 388 31.14 -19.19 13.06
CA ASN A 388 30.67 -19.59 14.41
C ASN A 388 29.43 -20.47 14.34
N ARG A 389 29.51 -21.59 13.60
CA ARG A 389 28.37 -22.50 13.50
C ARG A 389 28.23 -23.37 14.75
N LYS A 390 27.26 -23.05 15.59
CA LYS A 390 26.77 -23.95 16.65
C LYS A 390 25.68 -24.85 16.06
N ASN A 391 25.28 -25.90 16.75
CA ASN A 391 24.04 -26.60 16.38
C ASN A 391 22.86 -25.79 16.93
N CYS A 392 21.94 -25.33 16.10
CA CYS A 392 20.67 -24.75 16.53
C CYS A 392 19.53 -25.60 16.00
N LEU A 393 18.37 -25.33 16.58
CA LEU A 393 17.10 -25.81 16.07
C LEU A 393 16.12 -24.64 15.98
N LEU A 394 15.49 -24.46 14.82
CA LEU A 394 14.29 -23.66 14.63
C LEU A 394 13.26 -24.54 13.91
N VAL A 395 12.20 -24.89 14.61
CA VAL A 395 11.03 -25.58 14.09
C VAL A 395 9.84 -24.63 14.17
N VAL A 396 9.17 -24.42 13.05
CA VAL A 396 7.92 -23.65 12.96
C VAL A 396 6.89 -24.52 12.27
N ASP A 397 5.74 -24.72 12.91
CA ASP A 397 4.66 -25.60 12.47
C ASP A 397 5.12 -27.03 12.10
N GLY A 398 6.06 -27.56 12.89
CA GLY A 398 6.65 -28.89 12.67
C GLY A 398 7.69 -28.95 11.54
N LYS A 399 7.87 -27.88 10.76
CA LYS A 399 8.91 -27.76 9.74
C LYS A 399 10.22 -27.28 10.37
N LYS A 400 11.29 -28.04 10.18
CA LYS A 400 12.63 -27.66 10.60
C LYS A 400 13.23 -26.65 9.62
N ALA A 401 13.11 -25.36 9.93
CA ALA A 401 13.71 -24.28 9.17
C ALA A 401 15.23 -24.25 9.36
N ILE A 402 15.69 -24.43 10.60
CA ILE A 402 17.10 -24.56 10.96
C ILE A 402 17.25 -25.85 11.77
N ASP A 403 18.12 -26.75 11.33
CA ASP A 403 18.48 -27.96 12.08
C ASP A 403 19.95 -28.26 11.82
N GLY A 404 20.78 -28.08 12.85
CA GLY A 404 22.23 -28.22 12.78
C GLY A 404 22.93 -26.87 12.64
N ALA A 405 23.92 -26.80 11.77
CA ALA A 405 24.91 -25.73 11.77
C ALA A 405 24.30 -24.33 11.49
N CYS A 406 24.25 -23.48 12.50
CA CYS A 406 23.66 -22.14 12.53
C CYS A 406 24.63 -21.12 13.16
N TYR A 407 24.49 -19.85 12.81
CA TYR A 407 25.05 -18.78 13.61
C TYR A 407 23.98 -18.28 14.60
N TRP A 408 24.35 -18.03 15.86
CA TRP A 408 23.49 -17.28 16.77
C TRP A 408 24.34 -16.41 17.68
N LYS A 409 23.84 -15.21 17.97
CA LYS A 409 24.51 -14.24 18.85
C LYS A 409 23.46 -13.55 19.73
N GLN A 410 23.82 -13.36 20.99
CA GLN A 410 23.05 -12.52 21.90
C GLN A 410 23.15 -11.06 21.44
N ASP A 411 22.03 -10.37 21.51
CA ASP A 411 21.96 -8.94 21.29
C ASP A 411 22.60 -8.24 22.49
N ASP A 412 23.61 -7.41 22.23
CA ASP A 412 24.37 -6.72 23.27
C ASP A 412 23.58 -5.53 23.85
N ASN A 413 22.51 -5.12 23.17
CA ASN A 413 21.70 -3.93 23.50
C ASN A 413 20.40 -4.26 24.25
N ASP A 414 20.01 -5.53 24.36
CA ASP A 414 18.74 -5.93 24.95
C ASP A 414 18.88 -7.15 25.88
N LYS A 415 18.06 -7.22 26.93
CA LYS A 415 18.19 -8.13 28.08
C LYS A 415 17.92 -9.60 27.71
N GLY A 416 18.88 -10.23 27.07
CA GLY A 416 18.81 -11.66 26.75
C GLY A 416 18.33 -11.96 25.34
N SER A 417 17.82 -10.97 24.61
CA SER A 417 17.41 -11.10 23.22
C SER A 417 18.57 -11.60 22.35
N PHE A 418 18.26 -12.33 21.29
CA PHE A 418 19.28 -12.90 20.40
C PHE A 418 18.71 -13.11 19.02
N TYR A 419 19.60 -13.19 18.04
CA TYR A 419 19.25 -13.59 16.69
C TYR A 419 19.93 -14.89 16.32
N MET A 420 19.28 -15.66 15.46
CA MET A 420 19.87 -16.85 14.85
C MET A 420 19.69 -16.83 13.34
N GLU A 421 20.67 -17.39 12.65
CA GLU A 421 20.67 -17.53 11.20
C GLU A 421 21.20 -18.93 10.82
N GLY A 422 20.55 -19.56 9.86
CA GLY A 422 20.97 -20.84 9.33
C GLY A 422 20.11 -21.22 8.13
N ASN A 423 20.69 -21.93 7.16
CA ASN A 423 19.94 -22.42 5.99
C ASN A 423 19.14 -21.33 5.23
N ARG A 424 19.67 -20.09 5.19
CA ARG A 424 19.03 -18.89 4.61
C ARG A 424 17.77 -18.41 5.36
N TYR A 425 17.50 -18.98 6.52
CA TYR A 425 16.52 -18.46 7.47
C TYR A 425 17.23 -17.61 8.51
N PHE A 426 16.54 -16.58 8.97
CA PHE A 426 16.97 -15.82 10.13
C PHE A 426 15.77 -15.49 11.01
N ALA A 427 16.02 -15.43 12.31
CA ALA A 427 15.02 -15.13 13.33
C ALA A 427 15.62 -14.21 14.39
N TYR A 428 14.82 -13.23 14.81
CA TYR A 428 15.10 -12.35 15.95
C TYR A 428 14.17 -12.72 17.11
N ILE A 429 14.74 -12.91 18.31
CA ILE A 429 14.03 -13.41 19.48
C ILE A 429 14.25 -12.42 20.61
N GLY A 430 13.17 -11.75 21.01
CA GLY A 430 13.11 -10.92 22.20
C GLY A 430 12.86 -11.80 23.44
N ILE A 431 13.66 -11.63 24.49
CA ILE A 431 13.44 -12.33 25.77
C ILE A 431 12.95 -11.34 26.82
N ASP A 432 11.78 -11.62 27.39
CA ASP A 432 11.25 -10.90 28.55
C ASP A 432 11.05 -11.87 29.73
N GLY A 433 12.07 -11.94 30.60
CA GLY A 433 12.06 -12.79 31.79
C GLY A 433 11.95 -14.29 31.49
N SER A 434 10.75 -14.85 31.67
CA SER A 434 10.46 -16.28 31.45
C SER A 434 9.72 -16.56 30.14
N THR A 435 9.42 -15.52 29.38
CA THR A 435 8.75 -15.54 28.09
C THR A 435 9.66 -14.99 27.00
N ALA A 436 9.44 -15.41 25.76
CA ALA A 436 10.12 -14.88 24.60
C ALA A 436 9.13 -14.72 23.45
N SER A 437 9.31 -13.74 22.60
CA SER A 437 8.59 -13.59 21.34
C SER A 437 9.60 -13.31 20.24
N GLY A 438 9.22 -13.42 18.98
CA GLY A 438 10.18 -13.20 17.91
C GLY A 438 9.56 -13.13 16.53
N ALA A 439 10.36 -12.70 15.57
CA ALA A 439 10.00 -12.69 14.17
C ALA A 439 11.06 -13.45 13.37
N TRP A 440 10.65 -14.02 12.24
CA TRP A 440 11.55 -14.70 11.31
C TRP A 440 11.18 -14.40 9.87
N ASN A 441 12.07 -14.76 8.97
CA ASN A 441 11.95 -14.37 7.57
C ASN A 441 11.04 -15.26 6.72
N GLU A 442 10.57 -16.40 7.28
CA GLU A 442 9.65 -17.44 6.74
C GLU A 442 10.02 -18.06 5.38
N THR A 443 10.46 -17.22 4.45
CA THR A 443 11.01 -17.55 3.14
C THR A 443 12.54 -17.50 3.20
N PRO A 444 13.24 -18.61 2.87
CA PRO A 444 14.69 -18.65 2.91
C PRO A 444 15.30 -17.69 1.88
N GLY A 445 16.18 -16.81 2.34
CA GLY A 445 16.86 -15.79 1.53
C GLY A 445 16.17 -14.43 1.54
N SER A 446 15.01 -14.30 2.21
CA SER A 446 14.46 -12.99 2.55
C SER A 446 15.40 -12.25 3.50
N THR A 447 15.56 -10.94 3.27
CA THR A 447 16.47 -10.07 4.03
C THR A 447 15.83 -9.47 5.28
N HIS A 448 14.54 -9.72 5.54
CA HIS A 448 13.80 -9.17 6.69
C HIS A 448 12.98 -10.24 7.42
N ALA A 449 12.96 -10.18 8.76
CA ALA A 449 12.21 -11.07 9.64
C ALA A 449 10.93 -10.36 10.05
N HIS A 450 9.84 -10.68 9.37
CA HIS A 450 8.56 -9.98 9.46
C HIS A 450 7.43 -10.93 9.90
N THR A 451 7.63 -12.24 9.76
CA THR A 451 6.65 -13.23 10.17
C THR A 451 6.79 -13.49 11.67
N ASN A 452 5.70 -13.35 12.40
CA ASN A 452 5.70 -13.53 13.85
C ASN A 452 5.82 -15.03 14.23
N LEU A 453 6.72 -15.35 15.16
CA LEU A 453 6.88 -16.69 15.78
C LEU A 453 5.93 -16.90 16.98
N GLY A 454 5.30 -15.83 17.44
CA GLY A 454 4.40 -15.81 18.58
C GLY A 454 5.11 -15.96 19.92
N ASP A 455 4.31 -15.95 20.99
CA ASP A 455 4.83 -16.09 22.35
C ASP A 455 5.31 -17.52 22.64
N MET A 456 6.49 -17.59 23.24
CA MET A 456 7.20 -18.81 23.61
C MET A 456 7.51 -18.77 25.11
N ARG A 457 7.61 -19.96 25.71
CA ARG A 457 8.05 -20.13 27.09
C ARG A 457 9.35 -20.91 27.13
N ARG A 458 10.14 -20.66 28.17
CA ARG A 458 11.40 -21.36 28.38
C ARG A 458 11.16 -22.83 28.71
N ASP A 459 11.79 -23.72 27.97
CA ASP A 459 11.81 -25.17 28.16
C ASP A 459 13.25 -25.66 28.10
N GLY A 460 13.89 -25.80 29.27
CA GLY A 460 15.31 -26.11 29.39
C GLY A 460 16.20 -25.02 28.78
N LYS A 461 16.95 -25.37 27.73
CA LYS A 461 17.79 -24.44 26.95
C LYS A 461 17.05 -23.84 25.74
N CYS A 462 15.80 -24.24 25.50
CA CYS A 462 15.01 -23.85 24.35
C CYS A 462 13.85 -22.95 24.72
N TRP A 463 13.25 -22.35 23.69
CA TRP A 463 12.02 -21.59 23.72
C TRP A 463 10.98 -22.33 22.90
N LYS A 464 9.79 -22.51 23.47
CA LYS A 464 8.77 -23.35 22.88
C LYS A 464 7.37 -22.76 23.02
N SER A 465 6.59 -22.91 21.96
CA SER A 465 5.15 -22.68 21.92
C SER A 465 4.45 -23.92 21.36
N LYS A 466 3.17 -23.81 21.00
CA LYS A 466 2.46 -24.89 20.31
C LYS A 466 3.01 -25.15 18.91
N THR A 467 3.48 -24.10 18.24
CA THR A 467 3.87 -24.10 16.82
C THR A 467 5.37 -23.92 16.64
N VAL A 468 6.07 -23.32 17.61
CA VAL A 468 7.50 -23.00 17.50
C VAL A 468 8.33 -23.77 18.52
N ARG A 469 9.49 -24.29 18.09
CA ARG A 469 10.55 -24.78 18.97
C ARG A 469 11.90 -24.22 18.51
N LEU A 470 12.60 -23.59 19.44
CA LEU A 470 13.77 -22.79 19.13
C LEU A 470 14.87 -23.03 20.16
N CYS A 471 16.05 -23.47 19.73
CA CYS A 471 17.17 -23.81 20.61
C CYS A 471 18.47 -23.14 20.13
N PRO A 472 19.00 -22.15 20.86
CA PRO A 472 20.30 -21.55 20.59
C PRO A 472 21.44 -22.44 21.14
N GLY A 473 21.80 -23.51 20.41
CA GLY A 473 22.85 -24.46 20.82
C GLY A 473 22.36 -25.93 20.89
N THR A 474 23.29 -26.87 21.13
CA THR A 474 22.95 -28.27 21.42
C THR A 474 22.19 -28.35 22.75
N GLU A 475 21.03 -29.02 22.71
CA GLU A 475 20.25 -29.38 23.91
C GLU A 475 21.09 -30.07 24.98
#